data_AF-A0A1Y1W3E9-F1
#
_entry.id   AF-A0A1Y1W3E9-F1
#
_cell.length_a   1.000
_cell.length_b   1.000
_cell.length_c   1.000
_cell.angle_alpha   90.00
_cell.angle_beta   90.00
_cell.angle_gamma   90.00
#
_symmetry.space_group_name_H-M   'P 1'
#
loop_
_entity.id
_entity.type
_entity.pdbx_description
1 polymer ?
#
loop_
_entity_poly.entity_id
_entity_poly.type
_entity_poly.pdbx_seq_one_letter_code
_entity_poly.pdbx_strand_id
1 'polypeptide(L)'
;MKISEISRMLPRLGSQDRDIESWTEEFKRVMELSDISEEKKIFAWAKECVQGRLKGVIDDLKEEEDGIIKYPSVDEIKESIEKYLNITPQEKCFNLKALRIRRGESIKDFNWRYNNYYKKFETGFQTIYYYK
;
A
#
# COMPACT_ATOMS: atom_id res chain seq x y z
N MET A 1 1.64 20.64 5.96
CA MET A 1 0.26 20.71 5.45
C MET A 1 -0.73 20.72 6.60
N LYS A 2 -1.93 21.29 6.41
CA LYS A 2 -3.03 21.18 7.38
C LYS A 2 -3.63 19.76 7.34
N ILE A 3 -4.14 19.27 8.47
CA ILE A 3 -4.80 17.95 8.58
C ILE A 3 -5.89 17.76 7.51
N SER A 4 -6.67 18.82 7.24
CA SER A 4 -7.72 18.80 6.22
C SER A 4 -7.21 18.64 4.79
N GLU A 5 -5.99 19.08 4.51
CA GLU A 5 -5.36 18.95 3.19
C GLU A 5 -4.84 17.52 2.99
N ILE A 6 -4.17 16.98 4.02
CA ILE A 6 -3.70 15.59 4.05
C ILE A 6 -4.88 14.66 3.80
N SER A 7 -5.97 14.82 4.56
CA SER A 7 -7.16 13.96 4.47
C SER A 7 -7.80 13.92 3.07
N ARG A 8 -7.70 15.00 2.29
CA ARG A 8 -8.21 15.06 0.91
C ARG A 8 -7.31 14.35 -0.10
N MET A 9 -6.02 14.21 0.21
CA MET A 9 -5.04 13.56 -0.66
C MET A 9 -4.93 12.05 -0.39
N LEU A 10 -5.45 11.56 0.73
CA LEU A 10 -5.33 10.16 1.09
C LEU A 10 -6.05 9.24 0.08
N PRO A 11 -5.38 8.18 -0.40
CA PRO A 11 -6.03 7.17 -1.20
C PRO A 11 -7.04 6.40 -0.35
N ARG A 12 -8.13 5.96 -0.95
CA ARG A 12 -9.17 5.16 -0.29
C ARG A 12 -9.10 3.71 -0.75
N LEU A 13 -9.37 2.80 0.17
CA LEU A 13 -9.38 1.36 -0.09
C LEU A 13 -10.55 0.68 0.61
N GLY A 14 -11.37 -0.01 -0.16
CA GLY A 14 -12.45 -0.88 0.27
C GLY A 14 -12.20 -2.35 -0.03
N SER A 15 -13.15 -3.20 0.33
CA SER A 15 -13.03 -4.67 0.19
C SER A 15 -13.11 -5.19 -1.25
N GLN A 16 -13.53 -4.35 -2.21
CA GLN A 16 -13.61 -4.70 -3.62
C GLN A 16 -12.39 -4.23 -4.42
N ASP A 17 -11.53 -3.41 -3.82
CA ASP A 17 -10.33 -2.93 -4.49
C ASP A 17 -9.31 -4.06 -4.63
N ARG A 18 -8.55 -4.01 -5.72
CA ARG A 18 -7.55 -5.03 -6.07
C ARG A 18 -6.16 -4.45 -6.34
N ASP A 19 -6.06 -3.15 -6.58
CA ASP A 19 -4.78 -2.48 -6.86
C ASP A 19 -4.14 -1.94 -5.58
N ILE A 20 -3.67 -2.88 -4.75
CA ILE A 20 -3.10 -2.56 -3.42
C ILE A 20 -1.74 -1.87 -3.54
N GLU A 21 -0.96 -2.17 -4.58
CA GLU A 21 0.33 -1.52 -4.80
C GLU A 21 0.16 -0.04 -5.16
N SER A 22 -0.74 0.30 -6.10
CA SER A 22 -0.99 1.72 -6.42
C SER A 22 -1.48 2.48 -5.19
N TRP A 23 -2.37 1.86 -4.39
CA TRP A 23 -2.81 2.43 -3.12
C TRP A 23 -1.63 2.67 -2.16
N THR A 24 -0.71 1.71 -2.05
CA THR A 24 0.47 1.79 -1.18
C THR A 24 1.43 2.89 -1.64
N GLU A 25 1.68 3.00 -2.94
CA GLU A 25 2.57 4.03 -3.50
C GLU A 25 1.99 5.44 -3.32
N GLU A 26 0.69 5.62 -3.52
CA GLU A 26 0.01 6.87 -3.27
C GLU A 26 0.04 7.24 -1.79
N PHE A 27 -0.21 6.27 -0.92
CA PHE A 27 -0.16 6.48 0.52
C PHE A 27 1.23 6.92 0.99
N LYS A 28 2.29 6.19 0.58
CA LYS A 28 3.69 6.55 0.89
C LYS A 28 4.04 7.95 0.41
N ARG A 29 3.61 8.32 -0.80
CA ARG A 29 3.82 9.67 -1.36
C ARG A 29 3.14 10.75 -0.54
N VAL A 30 1.91 10.53 -0.06
CA VAL A 30 1.20 11.52 0.77
C VAL A 30 1.90 11.69 2.13
N MET A 31 2.38 10.61 2.75
CA MET A 31 3.15 10.69 4.00
C MET A 31 4.44 11.50 3.82
N GLU A 32 5.19 11.22 2.75
CA GLU A 32 6.42 11.95 2.39
C GLU A 32 6.16 13.44 2.14
N LEU A 33 5.19 13.78 1.29
CA LEU A 33 4.82 15.18 1.00
C LEU A 33 4.33 15.94 2.24
N SER A 34 3.84 15.22 3.25
CA SER A 34 3.31 15.79 4.48
C SER A 34 4.33 15.83 5.63
N ASP A 35 5.56 15.38 5.39
CA ASP A 35 6.62 15.24 6.41
C ASP A 35 6.19 14.37 7.60
N ILE A 36 5.50 13.26 7.32
CA ILE A 36 5.03 12.29 8.31
C ILE A 36 5.91 11.05 8.25
N SER A 37 6.75 10.88 9.27
CA SER A 37 7.68 9.75 9.41
C SER A 37 7.46 8.90 10.67
N GLU A 38 6.70 9.41 11.65
CA GLU A 38 6.43 8.69 12.90
C GLU A 38 5.49 7.48 12.66
N GLU A 39 5.93 6.28 13.03
CA GLU A 39 5.21 5.02 12.76
C GLU A 39 3.78 5.02 13.29
N LYS A 40 3.57 5.52 14.51
CA LYS A 40 2.23 5.67 15.10
C LYS A 40 1.30 6.54 14.26
N LYS A 41 1.82 7.63 13.68
CA LYS A 41 1.04 8.52 12.81
C LYS A 41 0.76 7.88 11.46
N ILE A 42 1.75 7.21 10.87
CA ILE A 42 1.59 6.46 9.63
C ILE A 42 0.51 5.40 9.80
N PHE A 43 0.57 4.62 10.88
CA PHE A 43 -0.44 3.63 11.23
C PHE A 43 -1.84 4.23 11.35
N ALA A 44 -1.98 5.34 12.10
CA ALA A 44 -3.26 6.02 12.25
C ALA A 44 -3.83 6.48 10.89
N TRP A 45 -2.99 7.04 10.02
CA TRP A 45 -3.42 7.44 8.68
C TRP A 45 -3.75 6.27 7.77
N ALA A 46 -3.00 5.17 7.82
CA ALA A 46 -3.30 3.97 7.06
C ALA A 46 -4.69 3.42 7.41
N LYS A 47 -5.08 3.47 8.69
CA LYS A 47 -6.45 3.10 9.12
C LYS A 47 -7.53 4.02 8.55
N GLU A 48 -7.24 5.31 8.40
CA GLU A 48 -8.17 6.27 7.80
C GLU A 48 -8.32 6.08 6.28
N CYS A 49 -7.31 5.51 5.63
CA CYS A 49 -7.34 5.18 4.20
C CYS A 49 -8.22 3.96 3.88
N VAL A 50 -8.55 3.12 4.85
CA VAL A 50 -9.29 1.86 4.60
C VAL A 50 -10.70 1.86 5.19
N GLN A 51 -11.57 1.02 4.63
CA GLN A 51 -12.97 0.90 5.04
C GLN A 51 -13.33 -0.50 5.56
N GLY A 52 -14.36 -0.54 6.41
CA GLY A 52 -14.94 -1.79 6.90
C GLY A 52 -13.93 -2.66 7.63
N ARG A 53 -13.92 -3.96 7.28
CA ARG A 53 -13.11 -4.98 7.96
C ARG A 53 -11.60 -4.79 7.80
N LEU A 54 -11.16 -4.05 6.78
CA LEU A 54 -9.74 -3.73 6.60
C LEU A 54 -9.17 -2.92 7.77
N LYS A 55 -10.00 -2.15 8.49
CA LYS A 55 -9.55 -1.46 9.71
C LYS A 55 -9.09 -2.44 10.79
N GLY A 56 -9.82 -3.54 10.96
CA GLY A 56 -9.46 -4.62 11.89
C GLY A 56 -8.18 -5.34 11.47
N VAL A 57 -8.05 -5.62 10.16
CA VAL A 57 -6.83 -6.23 9.59
C VAL A 57 -5.58 -5.41 9.89
N ILE A 58 -5.67 -4.07 9.82
CA ILE A 58 -4.57 -3.18 10.18
C ILE A 58 -4.36 -3.15 11.70
N ASP A 59 -5.44 -3.09 12.49
CA ASP A 59 -5.34 -3.06 13.95
C ASP A 59 -4.68 -4.31 14.54
N ASP A 60 -4.94 -5.49 13.97
CA ASP A 60 -4.40 -6.77 14.42
C ASP A 60 -2.87 -6.90 14.20
N LEU A 61 -2.27 -6.02 13.38
CA LEU A 61 -0.82 -5.99 13.16
C LEU A 61 -0.04 -5.25 14.26
N LYS A 62 -0.74 -4.49 15.11
CA LYS A 62 -0.11 -3.73 16.17
C LYS A 62 0.23 -4.68 17.33
N GLU A 63 1.52 -4.81 17.63
CA GLU A 63 2.02 -5.66 18.71
C GLU A 63 2.25 -4.83 19.98
N GLU A 64 1.95 -5.40 21.13
CA GLU A 64 2.28 -4.83 22.44
C GLU A 64 3.07 -5.85 23.24
N GLU A 65 4.31 -5.50 23.58
CA GLU A 65 5.23 -6.33 24.36
C GLU A 65 5.85 -5.48 25.46
N ASP A 66 5.75 -5.93 26.71
CA ASP A 66 6.25 -5.22 27.90
C ASP A 66 5.84 -3.73 27.99
N GLY A 67 4.63 -3.41 27.53
CA GLY A 67 4.08 -2.04 27.52
C GLY A 67 4.65 -1.14 26.41
N ILE A 68 5.50 -1.67 25.53
CA ILE A 68 5.98 -1.01 24.31
C ILE A 68 5.08 -1.43 23.16
N ILE A 69 4.50 -0.43 22.49
CA ILE A 69 3.69 -0.65 21.29
C ILE A 69 4.61 -0.57 20.07
N LYS A 70 4.66 -1.66 19.31
CA LYS A 70 5.33 -1.74 18.02
C LYS A 70 4.29 -1.57 16.92
N TYR A 71 4.53 -0.59 16.05
CA TYR A 71 3.64 -0.32 14.92
C TYR A 71 4.17 -1.03 13.66
N PRO A 72 3.29 -1.57 12.81
CA PRO A 72 3.72 -2.19 11.57
C PRO A 72 4.21 -1.13 10.59
N SER A 73 5.16 -1.55 9.76
CA SER A 73 5.57 -0.83 8.56
C SER A 73 4.44 -0.79 7.53
N VAL A 74 4.55 0.14 6.57
CA VAL A 74 3.59 0.24 5.46
C VAL A 74 3.59 -1.01 4.60
N ASP A 75 4.73 -1.69 4.48
CA ASP A 75 4.83 -2.92 3.69
C ASP A 75 4.17 -4.11 4.40
N GLU A 76 4.29 -4.23 5.73
CA GLU A 76 3.53 -5.22 6.52
C GLU A 76 2.01 -4.99 6.43
N ILE A 77 1.58 -3.72 6.47
CA ILE A 77 0.16 -3.34 6.25
C ILE A 77 -0.30 -3.80 4.87
N LYS A 78 0.47 -3.51 3.82
CA LYS A 78 0.18 -3.92 2.45
C LYS A 78 0.02 -5.44 2.36
N GLU A 79 0.97 -6.21 2.87
CA GLU A 79 0.95 -7.67 2.81
C GLU A 79 -0.26 -8.27 3.52
N SER A 80 -0.61 -7.72 4.69
CA SER A 80 -1.80 -8.16 5.44
C SER A 80 -3.10 -7.90 4.69
N ILE A 81 -3.22 -6.72 4.05
CA ILE A 81 -4.37 -6.37 3.21
C ILE A 81 -4.45 -7.28 1.99
N GLU A 82 -3.34 -7.51 1.28
CA GLU A 82 -3.29 -8.41 0.12
C GLU A 82 -3.71 -9.83 0.49
N LYS A 83 -3.23 -10.33 1.64
CA LYS A 83 -3.62 -11.63 2.19
C LYS A 83 -5.11 -11.68 2.53
N TYR A 84 -5.64 -10.66 3.19
CA TYR A 84 -7.05 -10.60 3.57
C TYR A 84 -7.98 -10.59 2.35
N LEU A 85 -7.60 -9.86 1.30
CA LEU A 85 -8.38 -9.75 0.06
C LEU A 85 -8.11 -10.91 -0.91
N ASN A 86 -7.26 -11.87 -0.56
CA ASN A 86 -6.83 -12.98 -1.40
C ASN A 86 -6.27 -12.52 -2.75
N ILE A 87 -5.48 -11.45 -2.77
CA ILE A 87 -4.89 -10.90 -3.99
C ILE A 87 -3.89 -11.90 -4.57
N THR A 88 -4.24 -12.47 -5.71
CA THR A 88 -3.43 -13.48 -6.41
C THR A 88 -2.31 -12.84 -7.24
N PRO A 89 -1.22 -13.59 -7.55
CA PRO A 89 -0.21 -13.14 -8.51
C PRO A 89 -0.81 -12.78 -9.88
N GLN A 90 -1.88 -13.48 -10.30
CA GLN A 90 -2.60 -13.20 -11.55
C GLN A 90 -3.31 -11.85 -11.50
N GLU A 91 -3.96 -11.49 -10.40
CA GLU A 91 -4.57 -10.16 -10.21
C GLU A 91 -3.50 -9.06 -10.19
N LYS A 92 -2.37 -9.29 -9.52
CA LYS A 92 -1.23 -8.35 -9.57
C LYS A 92 -0.72 -8.14 -11.00
N CYS A 93 -0.62 -9.21 -11.80
CA CYS A 93 -0.26 -9.14 -13.22
C CYS A 93 -1.31 -8.38 -14.05
N PHE A 94 -2.59 -8.61 -13.76
CA PHE A 94 -3.70 -7.91 -14.42
C PHE A 94 -3.65 -6.42 -14.12
N ASN A 95 -3.44 -6.02 -12.86
CA ASN A 95 -3.32 -4.62 -12.47
C ASN A 95 -2.12 -3.94 -13.15
N LEU A 96 -0.97 -4.62 -13.22
CA LEU A 96 0.19 -4.12 -13.96
C LEU A 96 -0.14 -3.85 -15.44
N LYS A 97 -0.83 -4.78 -16.10
CA LYS A 97 -1.28 -4.62 -17.51
C LYS A 97 -2.33 -3.52 -17.67
N ALA A 98 -3.13 -3.29 -16.63
CA ALA A 98 -4.18 -2.29 -16.62
C ALA A 98 -3.67 -0.87 -16.30
N LEU A 99 -2.41 -0.71 -15.86
CA LEU A 99 -1.83 0.60 -15.55
C LEU A 99 -1.94 1.56 -16.74
N ARG A 100 -2.41 2.77 -16.45
CA ARG A 100 -2.52 3.87 -17.42
C ARG A 100 -1.68 5.08 -16.99
N ILE A 101 -1.31 5.90 -17.96
CA ILE A 101 -0.74 7.23 -17.73
C ILE A 101 -1.81 8.08 -17.06
N ARG A 102 -1.48 8.66 -15.92
CA ARG A 102 -2.38 9.53 -15.16
C ARG A 102 -2.46 10.91 -15.84
N ARG A 103 -3.54 11.64 -15.58
CA ARG A 103 -3.69 13.00 -16.12
C ARG A 103 -2.56 13.90 -15.59
N GLY A 104 -1.75 14.45 -16.48
CA GLY A 104 -0.60 15.30 -16.14
C GLY A 104 0.70 14.54 -15.84
N GLU A 105 0.71 13.20 -15.92
CA GLU A 105 1.93 12.39 -15.79
C GLU A 105 2.68 12.36 -17.13
N SER A 106 4.01 12.53 -17.08
CA SER A 106 4.84 12.39 -18.28
C SER A 106 5.04 10.91 -18.65
N ILE A 107 5.32 10.62 -19.92
CA ILE A 107 5.65 9.25 -20.36
C ILE A 107 6.86 8.69 -19.58
N LYS A 108 7.83 9.55 -19.27
CA LYS A 108 9.02 9.17 -18.49
C LYS A 108 8.64 8.72 -17.08
N ASP A 109 7.78 9.48 -16.40
CA ASP A 109 7.34 9.17 -15.04
C ASP A 109 6.46 7.91 -15.01
N PHE A 110 5.58 7.76 -16.02
CA PHE A 110 4.82 6.53 -16.20
C PHE A 110 5.72 5.31 -16.37
N ASN A 111 6.71 5.38 -17.26
CA ASN A 111 7.64 4.27 -17.49
C ASN A 111 8.46 3.94 -16.25
N TRP A 112 8.87 4.96 -15.49
CA TRP A 112 9.56 4.75 -14.21
C TRP A 112 8.66 4.02 -13.21
N ARG A 113 7.39 4.46 -13.05
CA ARG A 113 6.40 3.82 -12.17
C ARG A 113 6.11 2.38 -12.59
N TYR A 114 5.86 2.16 -13.88
CA TYR A 114 5.62 0.83 -14.44
C TYR A 114 6.80 -0.13 -14.16
N ASN A 115 8.03 0.32 -14.40
CA ASN A 115 9.23 -0.49 -14.17
C ASN A 115 9.45 -0.82 -12.69
N ASN A 116 9.16 0.12 -11.79
CA ASN A 116 9.24 -0.17 -10.35
C ASN A 116 8.23 -1.23 -9.92
N TYR A 117 6.99 -1.12 -10.42
CA TYR A 117 5.95 -2.12 -10.17
C TYR A 117 6.36 -3.50 -10.73
N TYR A 118 6.89 -3.55 -11.95
CA TYR A 118 7.37 -4.78 -12.58
C TYR A 118 8.51 -5.45 -11.81
N LYS A 119 9.51 -4.69 -11.35
CA LYS A 119 10.62 -5.25 -10.57
C LYS A 119 10.17 -5.87 -9.25
N LYS A 120 9.28 -5.20 -8.51
CA LYS A 120 8.68 -5.74 -7.28
C LYS A 120 7.85 -7.01 -7.56
N PHE A 121 7.21 -7.07 -8.72
CA PHE A 121 6.47 -8.24 -9.18
C PHE A 121 7.39 -9.44 -9.50
N GLU A 122 8.56 -9.21 -10.10
CA GLU A 122 9.53 -10.25 -10.45
C GLU A 122 10.16 -10.92 -9.22
N THR A 123 10.47 -10.13 -8.17
CA THR A 123 11.02 -10.67 -6.91
C THR A 123 10.06 -11.63 -6.22
N GLY A 124 8.74 -11.37 -6.28
CA GLY A 124 7.72 -12.23 -5.67
C GLY A 124 7.50 -13.57 -6.40
N PHE A 125 7.85 -13.68 -7.68
CA PHE A 125 7.74 -14.94 -8.43
C PHE A 125 8.97 -15.84 -8.26
N GLN A 126 10.17 -15.25 -8.08
CA GLN A 126 11.37 -16.04 -7.79
C GLN A 126 11.19 -16.87 -6.51
N THR A 127 10.54 -16.33 -5.48
CA THR A 127 10.27 -17.05 -4.22
C THR A 127 9.31 -18.23 -4.39
N ILE A 128 8.39 -18.18 -5.37
CA ILE A 128 7.41 -19.26 -5.62
C ILE A 128 8.05 -20.48 -6.31
N TYR A 129 9.15 -20.28 -7.04
CA TYR A 129 9.84 -21.36 -7.76
C TYR A 129 10.96 -22.06 -6.97
N TYR A 130 11.33 -21.60 -5.78
CA TYR A 130 12.35 -22.24 -4.92
C TYR A 130 11.79 -23.20 -3.85
N TYR A 131 10.46 -23.41 -3.79
CA TYR A 131 9.81 -24.39 -2.91
C TYR A 131 9.13 -25.54 -3.70
N LYS A 132 9.84 -26.11 -4.69
CA LYS A 132 9.47 -27.39 -5.31
C LYS A 132 10.60 -28.39 -5.20
#